data_AF-A0A7W1D7X6-F1
#
_entry.id   AF-A0A7W1D7X6-F1
#
_cell.length_a   1.000
_cell.length_b   1.000
_cell.length_c   1.000
_cell.angle_alpha   90.00
_cell.angle_beta   90.00
_cell.angle_gamma   90.00
#
_symmetry.space_group_name_H-M   'P 1'
#
loop_
_entity.id
_entity.type
_entity.pdbx_description
1 polymer ?
#
loop_
_entity_poly.entity_id
_entity_poly.type
_entity_poly.pdbx_seq_one_letter_code
_entity_poly.pdbx_strand_id
1 'polypeptide(L)'
;MSMIEDLIEPFEQDTMRASLDHCIKCTICETYCPFSNATPLFPGPKYVGPQAERFRDAGDHSPDMSLDLCSGCGICTQVCPQGVKIAEINSKARAKLWDERGVPLRNKILARPSVGGRLATPVAGPVNWALGNRLVRGVIERAAGVHRKAPLPRFAGRTFQTWARRHPSPVTDKTVVYFHGCSTNYFEPRLGEMAVAVLEHNGYRVIVPPQDCCGLPLQSNGSFDPARKYVRRLAASLAPYARRGHP
;
A
#
# COMPACT_ATOMS: atom_id res chain seq x y z
N MET A 1 -10.80 -23.30 -9.06
CA MET A 1 -10.53 -21.96 -8.51
C MET A 1 -10.12 -20.95 -9.58
N SER A 2 -9.54 -21.37 -10.72
CA SER A 2 -9.28 -20.47 -11.87
C SER A 2 -10.55 -20.01 -12.58
N MET A 3 -11.48 -20.92 -12.89
CA MET A 3 -12.70 -20.61 -13.67
C MET A 3 -13.60 -19.51 -13.06
N ILE A 4 -13.58 -19.33 -11.73
CA ILE A 4 -14.34 -18.26 -11.05
C ILE A 4 -13.51 -16.97 -11.02
N GLU A 5 -12.19 -17.03 -10.81
CA GLU A 5 -11.31 -15.86 -10.92
C GLU A 5 -11.33 -15.28 -12.34
N ASP A 6 -11.39 -16.14 -13.37
CA ASP A 6 -11.43 -15.78 -14.80
C ASP A 6 -12.76 -15.10 -15.21
N LEU A 7 -13.86 -15.34 -14.48
CA LEU A 7 -15.17 -14.72 -14.71
C LEU A 7 -15.38 -13.45 -13.86
N ILE A 8 -14.77 -13.37 -12.68
CA ILE A 8 -14.91 -12.22 -11.76
C ILE A 8 -14.04 -11.05 -12.21
N GLU A 9 -12.80 -11.29 -12.67
CA GLU A 9 -11.91 -10.18 -13.06
C GLU A 9 -12.46 -9.30 -14.21
N PRO A 10 -13.06 -9.85 -15.28
CA PRO A 10 -13.70 -9.05 -16.32
C PRO A 10 -14.93 -8.31 -15.78
N PHE A 11 -15.76 -8.97 -14.98
CA PHE A 11 -16.99 -8.39 -14.42
C PHE A 11 -16.70 -7.23 -13.44
N GLU A 12 -15.69 -7.37 -12.57
CA GLU A 12 -15.26 -6.29 -11.66
C GLU A 12 -14.63 -5.12 -12.43
N GLN A 13 -13.92 -5.39 -13.53
CA GLN A 13 -13.37 -4.35 -14.40
C GLN A 13 -14.46 -3.59 -15.14
N ASP A 14 -15.45 -4.30 -15.67
CA ASP A 14 -16.60 -3.72 -16.36
C ASP A 14 -17.46 -2.88 -15.42
N THR A 15 -17.70 -3.33 -14.18
CA THR A 15 -18.47 -2.56 -13.19
C THR A 15 -17.74 -1.31 -12.69
N MET A 16 -16.42 -1.40 -12.47
CA MET A 16 -15.60 -0.25 -12.09
C MET A 16 -15.52 0.77 -13.22
N ARG A 17 -15.29 0.32 -14.46
CA ARG A 17 -15.28 1.19 -15.64
C ARG A 17 -16.66 1.80 -15.88
N ALA A 18 -17.75 1.03 -15.79
CA ALA A 18 -19.11 1.55 -15.94
C ALA A 18 -19.44 2.70 -14.97
N SER A 19 -18.85 2.70 -13.77
CA SER A 19 -19.03 3.81 -12.81
C SER A 19 -18.56 5.17 -13.34
N LEU A 20 -17.68 5.22 -14.36
CA LEU A 20 -17.19 6.47 -14.94
C LEU A 20 -18.32 7.31 -15.56
N ASP A 21 -19.37 6.66 -16.06
CA ASP A 21 -20.48 7.34 -16.73
C ASP A 21 -21.41 8.07 -15.77
N HIS A 22 -21.35 7.76 -14.48
CA HIS A 22 -22.04 8.53 -13.45
C HIS A 22 -21.35 9.88 -13.16
N CYS A 23 -20.15 10.13 -13.71
CA CYS A 23 -19.40 11.35 -13.44
C CYS A 23 -20.06 12.59 -14.09
N ILE A 24 -20.76 13.38 -13.28
CA ILE A 24 -21.36 14.68 -13.66
C ILE A 24 -20.37 15.87 -13.61
N LYS A 25 -19.06 15.60 -13.51
CA LYS A 25 -17.98 16.61 -13.48
C LYS A 25 -18.08 17.70 -12.38
N CYS A 26 -18.73 17.42 -11.24
CA CYS A 26 -18.92 18.36 -10.13
C CYS A 26 -17.64 18.82 -9.41
N THR A 27 -16.49 18.17 -9.63
CA THR A 27 -15.16 18.57 -9.09
C THR A 27 -14.97 18.37 -7.57
N ILE A 28 -15.91 17.76 -6.84
CA ILE A 28 -15.74 17.45 -5.40
C ILE A 28 -14.47 16.61 -5.14
N CYS A 29 -14.21 15.60 -5.97
CA CYS A 29 -13.02 14.75 -5.84
C CYS A 29 -11.70 15.53 -5.98
N GLU A 30 -11.70 16.65 -6.70
CA GLU A 30 -10.55 17.53 -6.86
C GLU A 30 -10.34 18.37 -5.60
N THR A 31 -11.41 18.98 -5.09
CA THR A 31 -11.36 19.83 -3.89
C THR A 31 -10.84 19.07 -2.67
N TYR A 32 -11.23 17.80 -2.53
CA TYR A 32 -10.78 16.93 -1.44
C TYR A 32 -9.43 16.25 -1.70
N CYS A 33 -8.84 16.38 -2.89
CA CYS A 33 -7.58 15.73 -3.18
C CYS A 33 -6.40 16.50 -2.57
N PRO A 34 -5.60 15.87 -1.69
CA PRO A 34 -4.46 16.57 -1.08
C PRO A 34 -3.33 16.85 -2.08
N PHE A 35 -3.23 16.08 -3.17
CA PHE A 35 -2.13 16.21 -4.13
C PHE A 35 -2.35 17.32 -5.16
N SER A 36 -3.58 17.48 -5.68
CA SER A 36 -3.88 18.59 -6.61
C SER A 36 -3.77 19.94 -5.90
N ASN A 37 -4.09 19.98 -4.60
CA ASN A 37 -3.88 21.16 -3.76
C ASN A 37 -2.40 21.42 -3.43
N ALA A 38 -1.55 20.38 -3.45
CA ALA A 38 -0.14 20.50 -3.08
C ALA A 38 0.79 20.81 -4.26
N THR A 39 0.40 20.47 -5.49
CA THR A 39 1.25 20.72 -6.67
C THR A 39 0.45 20.85 -7.96
N PRO A 40 0.75 21.85 -8.82
CA PRO A 40 0.11 22.00 -10.13
C PRO A 40 0.51 20.90 -11.12
N LEU A 41 1.55 20.10 -10.80
CA LEU A 41 1.97 18.98 -11.65
C LEU A 41 0.96 17.84 -11.66
N PHE A 42 0.07 17.78 -10.66
CA PHE A 42 -1.01 16.81 -10.62
C PHE A 42 -2.34 17.50 -10.98
N PRO A 43 -2.85 17.32 -12.21
CA PRO A 43 -4.05 18.00 -12.69
C PRO A 43 -5.33 17.50 -12.02
N GLY A 44 -5.24 16.42 -11.22
CA GLY A 44 -6.34 15.96 -10.39
C GLY A 44 -6.80 14.53 -10.60
N PRO A 45 -7.42 13.88 -9.58
CA PRO A 45 -7.89 12.51 -9.70
C PRO A 45 -9.00 12.32 -10.72
N LYS A 46 -9.80 13.35 -11.04
CA LYS A 46 -10.82 13.29 -12.10
C LYS A 46 -10.17 13.27 -13.48
N TYR A 47 -9.16 14.13 -13.67
CA TYR A 47 -8.47 14.29 -14.95
C TYR A 47 -7.75 12.99 -15.34
N VAL A 48 -6.86 12.49 -14.47
CA VAL A 48 -6.07 11.27 -14.74
C VAL A 48 -6.89 9.97 -14.63
N GLY A 49 -8.19 10.10 -14.34
CA GLY A 49 -9.09 9.00 -14.04
C GLY A 49 -10.28 8.95 -14.97
N PRO A 50 -11.52 9.12 -14.47
CA PRO A 50 -12.74 8.95 -15.28
C PRO A 50 -12.79 9.87 -16.51
N GLN A 51 -12.14 11.04 -16.51
CA GLN A 51 -12.11 11.90 -17.69
C GLN A 51 -11.19 11.35 -18.77
N ALA A 52 -9.96 10.97 -18.43
CA ALA A 52 -9.04 10.36 -19.40
C ALA A 52 -9.48 8.95 -19.82
N GLU A 53 -10.03 8.16 -18.90
CA GLU A 53 -10.51 6.80 -19.17
C GLU A 53 -11.69 6.78 -20.15
N ARG A 54 -12.54 7.82 -20.16
CA ARG A 54 -13.65 7.93 -21.12
C ARG A 54 -13.18 7.99 -22.58
N PHE A 55 -11.97 8.47 -22.83
CA PHE A 55 -11.39 8.57 -24.17
C PHE A 55 -10.40 7.45 -24.47
N ARG A 56 -10.39 6.38 -23.67
CA ARG A 56 -9.49 5.23 -23.83
C ARG A 56 -10.25 3.99 -24.24
N ASP A 57 -9.95 3.47 -25.41
CA ASP A 57 -10.28 2.10 -25.80
C ASP A 57 -9.26 1.09 -25.23
N ALA A 58 -9.57 -0.20 -25.34
CA ALA A 58 -8.74 -1.28 -24.77
C ALA A 58 -7.27 -1.23 -25.24
N GLY A 59 -7.00 -0.68 -26.44
CA GLY A 59 -5.67 -0.50 -27.01
C GLY A 59 -4.97 0.84 -26.68
N ASP A 60 -5.67 1.81 -26.13
CA ASP A 60 -5.15 3.19 -26.01
C ASP A 60 -4.20 3.38 -24.82
N HIS A 61 -3.24 4.28 -24.98
CA HIS A 61 -2.24 4.58 -23.97
C HIS A 61 -2.84 5.02 -22.62
N SER A 62 -2.15 4.70 -21.54
CA SER A 62 -2.45 5.27 -20.21
C SER A 62 -2.44 6.81 -20.24
N PRO A 63 -3.16 7.50 -19.32
CA PRO A 63 -2.96 8.92 -19.09
C PRO A 63 -1.47 9.26 -18.93
N ASP A 64 -1.15 10.53 -19.13
CA ASP A 64 0.22 11.02 -19.03
C ASP A 64 0.85 10.78 -17.64
N MET A 65 2.15 11.07 -17.54
CA MET A 65 2.94 10.80 -16.34
C MET A 65 2.45 11.51 -15.07
N SER A 66 1.57 12.51 -15.18
CA SER A 66 0.92 13.12 -14.01
C SER A 66 0.13 12.09 -13.19
N LEU A 67 -0.33 11.00 -13.80
CA LEU A 67 -0.96 9.88 -13.08
C LEU A 67 -0.05 9.30 -11.99
N ASP A 68 1.28 9.30 -12.14
CA ASP A 68 2.21 8.77 -11.13
C ASP A 68 2.21 9.59 -9.83
N LEU A 69 1.70 10.82 -9.86
CA LEU A 69 1.58 11.68 -8.67
C LEU A 69 0.37 11.33 -7.78
N CYS A 70 -0.60 10.56 -8.28
CA CYS A 70 -1.73 10.12 -7.46
C CYS A 70 -1.26 9.18 -6.32
N SER A 71 -1.52 9.50 -5.06
CA SER A 71 -1.12 8.61 -3.96
C SER A 71 -1.90 7.30 -3.88
N GLY A 72 -3.06 7.21 -4.55
CA GLY A 72 -3.98 6.09 -4.41
C GLY A 72 -4.69 6.07 -3.04
N CYS A 73 -4.80 7.21 -2.36
CA CYS A 73 -5.40 7.30 -1.02
C CYS A 73 -6.90 6.98 -0.94
N GLY A 74 -7.62 6.95 -2.06
CA GLY A 74 -9.05 6.58 -2.09
C GLY A 74 -10.04 7.69 -1.74
N ILE A 75 -9.60 8.85 -1.24
CA ILE A 75 -10.49 9.95 -0.80
C ILE A 75 -11.47 10.34 -1.90
N CYS A 76 -11.00 10.48 -3.15
CA CYS A 76 -11.84 10.86 -4.29
C CYS A 76 -13.01 9.90 -4.54
N THR A 77 -12.80 8.59 -4.35
CA THR A 77 -13.88 7.58 -4.44
C THR A 77 -14.85 7.73 -3.28
N GLN A 78 -14.33 7.92 -2.06
CA GLN A 78 -15.17 8.02 -0.85
C GLN A 78 -16.08 9.25 -0.85
N VAL A 79 -15.62 10.39 -1.37
CA VAL A 79 -16.40 11.63 -1.38
C VAL A 79 -17.26 11.83 -2.64
N CYS A 80 -17.20 10.90 -3.60
CA CYS A 80 -17.95 11.05 -4.85
C CYS A 80 -19.46 10.85 -4.61
N PRO A 81 -20.32 11.86 -4.82
CA PRO A 81 -21.76 11.72 -4.59
C PRO A 81 -22.44 10.81 -5.62
N GLN A 82 -21.77 10.52 -6.73
CA GLN A 82 -22.26 9.68 -7.82
C GLN A 82 -21.70 8.24 -7.75
N GLY A 83 -20.91 7.93 -6.71
CA GLY A 83 -20.34 6.59 -6.51
C GLY A 83 -19.27 6.17 -7.52
N VAL A 84 -18.69 7.12 -8.27
CA VAL A 84 -17.62 6.84 -9.25
C VAL A 84 -16.39 6.27 -8.53
N LYS A 85 -15.85 5.16 -9.02
CA LYS A 85 -14.68 4.46 -8.46
C LYS A 85 -13.36 5.09 -8.92
N ILE A 86 -13.18 6.38 -8.63
CA ILE A 86 -12.10 7.22 -9.18
C ILE A 86 -10.71 6.67 -8.84
N ALA A 87 -10.45 6.32 -7.59
CA ALA A 87 -9.14 5.82 -7.17
C ALA A 87 -8.80 4.45 -7.80
N GLU A 88 -9.81 3.61 -7.97
CA GLU A 88 -9.71 2.30 -8.60
C GLU A 88 -9.42 2.43 -10.10
N ILE A 89 -10.14 3.32 -10.79
CA ILE A 89 -9.87 3.71 -12.19
C ILE A 89 -8.43 4.19 -12.33
N ASN A 90 -7.98 5.12 -11.47
CA ASN A 90 -6.60 5.63 -11.50
C ASN A 90 -5.56 4.53 -11.26
N SER A 91 -5.86 3.60 -10.36
CA SER A 91 -4.94 2.50 -10.03
C SER A 91 -4.80 1.52 -11.20
N LYS A 92 -5.90 1.23 -11.92
CA LYS A 92 -5.88 0.41 -13.14
C LYS A 92 -5.17 1.12 -14.28
N ALA A 93 -5.44 2.42 -14.48
CA ALA A 93 -4.71 3.24 -15.43
C ALA A 93 -3.19 3.23 -15.14
N ARG A 94 -2.79 3.29 -13.87
CA ARG A 94 -1.36 3.23 -13.48
C ARG A 94 -0.73 1.87 -13.79
N ALA A 95 -1.45 0.77 -13.60
CA ALA A 95 -0.94 -0.54 -14.01
C ALA A 95 -0.65 -0.56 -15.51
N LYS A 96 -1.62 -0.13 -16.32
CA LYS A 96 -1.42 -0.03 -17.78
C LYS A 96 -0.26 0.92 -18.16
N LEU A 97 -0.08 2.04 -17.46
CA LEU A 97 1.08 2.93 -17.64
C LEU A 97 2.41 2.18 -17.51
N TRP A 98 2.52 1.32 -16.50
CA TRP A 98 3.73 0.58 -16.22
C TRP A 98 3.89 -0.69 -17.05
N ASP A 99 2.80 -1.26 -17.55
CA ASP A 99 2.86 -2.34 -18.53
C ASP A 99 3.43 -1.81 -19.86
N GLU A 100 3.05 -0.60 -20.26
CA GLU A 100 3.57 0.06 -21.48
C GLU A 100 5.00 0.58 -21.33
N ARG A 101 5.33 1.20 -20.19
CA ARG A 101 6.62 1.90 -19.99
C ARG A 101 7.67 1.14 -19.20
N GLY A 102 7.25 0.08 -18.51
CA GLY A 102 8.05 -0.63 -17.52
C GLY A 102 8.10 0.06 -16.16
N VAL A 103 7.91 -0.70 -15.08
CA VAL A 103 8.00 -0.17 -13.71
C VAL A 103 9.44 0.32 -13.40
N PRO A 104 9.64 1.57 -12.94
CA PRO A 104 10.96 2.10 -12.58
C PRO A 104 11.62 1.28 -11.47
N LEU A 105 12.96 1.16 -11.52
CA LEU A 105 13.72 0.43 -10.49
C LEU A 105 13.45 0.98 -9.08
N ARG A 106 13.35 2.30 -8.93
CA ARG A 106 12.95 2.97 -7.68
C ARG A 106 11.67 2.37 -7.11
N ASN A 107 10.61 2.28 -7.91
CA ASN A 107 9.32 1.76 -7.48
C ASN A 107 9.43 0.26 -7.14
N LYS A 108 10.19 -0.52 -7.92
CA LYS A 108 10.42 -1.94 -7.63
C LYS A 108 11.08 -2.16 -6.26
N ILE A 109 12.01 -1.29 -5.86
CA ILE A 109 12.70 -1.38 -4.58
C ILE A 109 11.80 -0.87 -3.44
N LEU A 110 11.28 0.35 -3.55
CA LEU A 110 10.53 1.01 -2.48
C LEU A 110 9.19 0.34 -2.18
N ALA A 111 8.53 -0.25 -3.18
CA ALA A 111 7.27 -0.96 -3.00
C ALA A 111 7.41 -2.31 -2.28
N ARG A 112 8.62 -2.73 -1.87
CA ARG A 112 8.89 -4.01 -1.19
C ARG A 112 9.48 -3.81 0.21
N PRO A 113 8.76 -3.15 1.14
CA PRO A 113 9.28 -2.86 2.47
C PRO A 113 9.66 -4.12 3.26
N SER A 114 9.01 -5.26 3.04
CA SER A 114 9.40 -6.52 3.71
C SER A 114 10.78 -7.01 3.30
N VAL A 115 11.14 -6.87 2.01
CA VAL A 115 12.47 -7.26 1.53
C VAL A 115 13.51 -6.32 2.08
N GLY A 116 13.29 -5.01 1.95
CA GLY A 116 14.18 -4.00 2.53
C GLY A 116 14.34 -4.16 4.04
N GLY A 117 13.25 -4.42 4.76
CA GLY A 117 13.23 -4.66 6.20
C GLY A 117 14.04 -5.88 6.62
N ARG A 118 13.90 -7.02 5.92
CA ARG A 118 14.69 -8.24 6.21
C ARG A 118 16.18 -8.03 6.00
N LEU A 119 16.57 -7.28 4.98
CA LEU A 119 17.97 -6.99 4.67
C LEU A 119 18.56 -5.94 5.62
N ALA A 120 17.80 -4.90 5.95
CA ALA A 120 18.30 -3.76 6.71
C ALA A 120 18.23 -3.93 8.24
N THR A 121 17.26 -4.69 8.77
CA THR A 121 17.11 -4.86 10.24
C THR A 121 18.38 -5.36 10.94
N PRO A 122 19.09 -6.40 10.45
CA PRO A 122 20.31 -6.89 11.10
C PRO A 122 21.45 -5.86 11.13
N VAL A 123 21.44 -4.90 10.21
CA VAL A 123 22.45 -3.85 10.04
C VAL A 123 21.83 -2.45 10.13
N ALA A 124 20.78 -2.31 10.95
CA ALA A 124 19.97 -1.09 11.00
C ALA A 124 20.78 0.14 11.40
N GLY A 125 21.78 0.00 12.29
CA GLY A 125 22.67 1.09 12.70
C GLY A 125 23.39 1.74 11.52
N PRO A 126 24.25 1.00 10.80
CA PRO A 126 24.91 1.49 9.58
C PRO A 126 23.94 2.01 8.51
N VAL A 127 22.84 1.30 8.26
CA VAL A 127 21.84 1.73 7.26
C VAL A 127 21.22 3.06 7.64
N ASN A 128 20.77 3.22 8.89
CA ASN A 128 20.18 4.47 9.37
C ASN A 128 21.20 5.62 9.37
N TRP A 129 22.47 5.35 9.70
CA TRP A 129 23.54 6.35 9.58
C TRP A 129 23.72 6.81 8.14
N ALA A 130 23.78 5.87 7.19
CA ALA A 130 23.90 6.17 5.77
C ALA A 130 22.70 6.97 5.25
N LEU A 131 21.48 6.59 5.65
CA LEU A 131 20.25 7.32 5.29
C LEU A 131 20.14 8.70 5.96
N GLY A 132 20.84 8.93 7.08
CA GLY A 132 20.96 10.24 7.71
C GLY A 132 22.04 11.15 7.10
N ASN A 133 22.95 10.61 6.28
CA ASN A 133 24.08 11.35 5.73
C ASN A 133 23.69 12.13 4.46
N ARG A 134 23.91 13.45 4.46
CA ARG A 134 23.54 14.34 3.33
C ARG A 134 24.23 13.99 2.01
N LEU A 135 25.48 13.51 2.05
CA LEU A 135 26.22 13.12 0.85
C LEU A 135 25.63 11.84 0.24
N VAL A 136 25.38 10.84 1.08
CA VAL A 136 24.72 9.59 0.67
C VAL A 136 23.32 9.89 0.11
N ARG A 137 22.55 10.78 0.76
CA ARG A 137 21.24 11.23 0.26
C ARG A 137 21.34 11.91 -1.11
N GLY A 138 22.40 12.68 -1.37
CA GLY A 138 22.66 13.26 -2.69
C GLY A 138 22.99 12.22 -3.77
N VAL A 139 23.69 11.13 -3.41
CA VAL A 139 23.91 10.00 -4.32
C VAL A 139 22.61 9.25 -4.60
N ILE A 140 21.83 8.94 -3.56
CA ILE A 140 20.52 8.27 -3.68
C ILE A 140 19.56 9.10 -4.55
N GLU A 141 19.54 10.41 -4.39
CA GLU A 141 18.70 11.29 -5.22
C GLU A 141 19.06 11.19 -6.70
N ARG A 142 20.35 11.23 -7.05
CA ARG A 142 20.80 11.11 -8.44
C ARG A 142 20.57 9.70 -9.02
N ALA A 143 20.79 8.67 -8.21
CA ALA A 143 20.73 7.28 -8.68
C ALA A 143 19.29 6.72 -8.71
N ALA A 144 18.47 7.06 -7.71
CA ALA A 144 17.14 6.48 -7.50
C ALA A 144 16.01 7.50 -7.59
N GLY A 145 16.29 8.81 -7.76
CA GLY A 145 15.26 9.84 -7.86
C GLY A 145 14.50 10.13 -6.56
N VAL A 146 15.01 9.68 -5.41
CA VAL A 146 14.41 9.98 -4.10
C VAL A 146 15.00 11.28 -3.59
N HIS A 147 14.19 12.34 -3.58
CA HIS A 147 14.62 13.67 -3.18
C HIS A 147 15.34 13.65 -1.82
N ARG A 148 16.47 14.35 -1.71
CA ARG A 148 17.37 14.25 -0.52
C ARG A 148 16.70 14.65 0.80
N LYS A 149 15.67 15.50 0.73
CA LYS A 149 14.86 15.94 1.89
C LYS A 149 13.61 15.08 2.12
N ALA A 150 13.33 14.09 1.27
CA ALA A 150 12.18 13.22 1.48
C ALA A 150 12.31 12.47 2.82
N PRO A 151 11.24 12.37 3.62
CA PRO A 151 11.28 11.57 4.84
C PRO A 151 11.47 10.11 4.46
N LEU A 152 12.43 9.44 5.11
CA LEU A 152 12.63 8.00 5.00
C LEU A 152 12.40 7.36 6.36
N PRO A 153 11.78 6.17 6.41
CA PRO A 153 11.60 5.46 7.66
C PRO A 153 12.98 5.02 8.20
N ARG A 154 13.09 4.96 9.52
CA ARG A 154 14.24 4.38 10.19
C ARG A 154 13.99 2.88 10.36
N PHE A 155 14.98 2.06 10.05
CA PHE A 155 14.91 0.64 10.34
C PHE A 155 15.14 0.40 11.83
N ALA A 156 14.33 -0.45 12.44
CA ALA A 156 14.55 -0.90 13.80
C ALA A 156 15.65 -1.97 13.83
N GLY A 157 16.42 -2.06 14.93
CA GLY A 157 17.45 -3.10 15.12
C GLY A 157 16.88 -4.48 15.48
N ARG A 158 15.58 -4.58 15.72
CA ARG A 158 14.84 -5.81 16.03
C ARG A 158 13.47 -5.74 15.40
N THR A 159 12.95 -6.85 14.90
CA THR A 159 11.57 -6.88 14.39
C THR A 159 10.53 -7.02 15.50
N PHE A 160 9.33 -6.49 15.28
CA PHE A 160 8.19 -6.71 16.18
C PHE A 160 7.91 -8.21 16.38
N GLN A 161 7.90 -9.02 15.32
CA GLN A 161 7.69 -10.46 15.44
C GLN A 161 8.75 -11.16 16.32
N THR A 162 10.02 -10.72 16.27
CA THR A 162 11.07 -11.25 17.15
C THR A 162 10.78 -10.94 18.61
N TRP A 163 10.29 -9.73 18.90
CA TRP A 163 9.85 -9.36 20.24
C TRP A 163 8.62 -10.17 20.68
N ALA A 164 7.57 -10.23 19.86
CA ALA A 164 6.31 -10.88 20.18
C ALA A 164 6.47 -12.38 20.50
N ARG A 165 7.41 -13.07 19.83
CA ARG A 165 7.73 -14.48 20.13
C ARG A 165 8.32 -14.71 21.53
N ARG A 166 8.89 -13.68 22.15
CA ARG A 166 9.49 -13.72 23.49
C ARG A 166 8.62 -13.05 24.55
N HIS A 167 7.55 -12.39 24.14
CA HIS A 167 6.65 -11.68 25.03
C HIS A 167 5.69 -12.67 25.69
N PRO A 168 5.66 -12.76 27.03
CA PRO A 168 4.69 -13.60 27.72
C PRO A 168 3.29 -12.98 27.60
N SER A 169 2.36 -13.70 26.99
CA SER A 169 0.96 -13.28 26.94
C SER A 169 0.20 -13.74 28.20
N PRO A 170 -0.78 -12.95 28.68
CA PRO A 170 -1.64 -13.35 29.77
C PRO A 170 -2.47 -14.58 29.41
N VAL A 171 -2.75 -15.42 30.40
CA VAL A 171 -3.65 -16.58 30.25
C VAL A 171 -5.07 -16.09 30.45
N THR A 172 -5.81 -15.97 29.36
CA THR A 172 -7.22 -15.59 29.34
C THR A 172 -7.92 -16.26 28.15
N ASP A 173 -9.21 -16.46 28.32
CA ASP A 173 -10.18 -16.99 27.38
C ASP A 173 -10.57 -15.98 26.28
N LYS A 174 -10.36 -14.67 26.49
CA LYS A 174 -10.52 -13.65 25.44
C LYS A 174 -9.28 -13.59 24.57
N THR A 175 -9.39 -13.96 23.29
CA THR A 175 -8.26 -13.98 22.35
C THR A 175 -8.48 -13.03 21.20
N VAL A 176 -7.42 -12.35 20.74
CA VAL A 176 -7.42 -11.52 19.53
C VAL A 176 -6.17 -11.80 18.69
N VAL A 177 -6.29 -11.71 17.37
CA VAL A 177 -5.18 -11.90 16.44
C VAL A 177 -4.73 -10.54 15.93
N TYR A 178 -3.47 -10.19 16.18
CA TYR A 178 -2.97 -8.87 15.79
C TYR A 178 -2.30 -8.90 14.41
N PHE A 179 -2.95 -8.27 13.42
CA PHE A 179 -2.33 -7.93 12.14
C PHE A 179 -1.50 -6.64 12.28
N HIS A 180 -0.17 -6.77 12.32
CA HIS A 180 0.72 -5.66 12.65
C HIS A 180 1.20 -4.88 11.42
N GLY A 181 1.19 -5.48 10.22
CA GLY A 181 1.71 -4.87 8.99
C GLY A 181 3.25 -4.71 8.96
N CYS A 182 3.82 -4.47 7.77
CA CYS A 182 5.28 -4.41 7.62
C CYS A 182 5.93 -3.20 8.30
N SER A 183 5.20 -2.09 8.45
CA SER A 183 5.74 -0.88 9.06
C SER A 183 6.06 -1.09 10.54
N THR A 184 5.08 -1.60 11.31
CA THR A 184 5.27 -1.99 12.70
C THR A 184 6.37 -3.04 12.83
N ASN A 185 6.51 -3.95 11.87
CA ASN A 185 7.52 -5.00 11.99
C ASN A 185 8.95 -4.51 11.84
N TYR A 186 9.21 -3.57 10.92
CA TYR A 186 10.58 -3.22 10.51
C TYR A 186 10.99 -1.79 10.85
N PHE A 187 10.05 -0.88 11.05
CA PHE A 187 10.32 0.54 11.30
C PHE A 187 9.91 0.96 12.71
N GLU A 188 8.68 0.63 13.10
CA GLU A 188 8.09 1.07 14.38
C GLU A 188 7.64 -0.10 15.29
N PRO A 189 8.53 -1.04 15.69
CA PRO A 189 8.15 -2.16 16.57
C PRO A 189 7.48 -1.73 17.86
N ARG A 190 7.94 -0.61 18.45
CA ARG A 190 7.40 -0.06 19.69
C ARG A 190 5.89 0.21 19.61
N LEU A 191 5.37 0.64 18.45
CA LEU A 191 3.92 0.83 18.27
C LEU A 191 3.15 -0.50 18.38
N GLY A 192 3.74 -1.59 17.88
CA GLY A 192 3.18 -2.93 18.05
C GLY A 192 3.23 -3.39 19.50
N GLU A 193 4.34 -3.13 20.21
CA GLU A 193 4.48 -3.44 21.64
C GLU A 193 3.40 -2.69 22.46
N MET A 194 3.15 -1.42 22.14
CA MET A 194 2.08 -0.62 22.76
C MET A 194 0.68 -1.14 22.44
N ALA A 195 0.42 -1.55 21.19
CA ALA A 195 -0.86 -2.15 20.81
C ALA A 195 -1.12 -3.44 21.59
N VAL A 196 -0.11 -4.31 21.73
CA VAL A 196 -0.21 -5.53 22.54
C VAL A 196 -0.48 -5.17 24.01
N ALA A 197 0.27 -4.24 24.59
CA ALA A 197 0.09 -3.83 25.97
C ALA A 197 -1.32 -3.30 26.26
N VAL A 198 -1.89 -2.50 25.35
CA VAL A 198 -3.27 -1.99 25.49
C VAL A 198 -4.29 -3.12 25.43
N LEU A 199 -4.15 -4.05 24.47
CA LEU A 199 -5.05 -5.19 24.35
C LEU A 199 -4.97 -6.12 25.57
N GLU A 200 -3.77 -6.41 26.05
CA GLU A 200 -3.54 -7.24 27.23
C GLU A 200 -4.06 -6.58 28.51
N HIS A 201 -3.90 -5.26 28.63
CA HIS A 201 -4.49 -4.49 29.74
C HIS A 201 -6.03 -4.58 29.76
N ASN A 202 -6.66 -4.70 28.59
CA ASN A 202 -8.11 -4.91 28.46
C ASN A 202 -8.53 -6.40 28.60
N GLY A 203 -7.62 -7.26 29.05
CA GLY A 203 -7.89 -8.66 29.33
C GLY A 203 -7.94 -9.54 28.09
N TYR A 204 -7.27 -9.17 26.99
CA TYR A 204 -7.13 -10.03 25.81
C TYR A 204 -5.77 -10.73 25.81
N ARG A 205 -5.76 -12.00 25.44
CA ARG A 205 -4.57 -12.71 24.97
C ARG A 205 -4.33 -12.33 23.51
N VAL A 206 -3.21 -11.69 23.22
CA VAL A 206 -2.85 -11.27 21.87
C VAL A 206 -2.01 -12.33 21.17
N ILE A 207 -2.55 -12.90 20.10
CA ILE A 207 -1.81 -13.82 19.23
C ILE A 207 -1.19 -13.03 18.09
N VAL A 208 0.13 -13.12 17.95
CA VAL A 208 0.88 -12.54 16.83
C VAL A 208 1.37 -13.67 15.92
N PRO A 209 0.60 -14.08 14.91
CA PRO A 209 1.02 -15.12 13.99
C PRO A 209 2.14 -14.63 13.06
N PRO A 210 2.99 -15.54 12.54
CA PRO A 210 3.95 -15.19 11.50
C PRO A 210 3.24 -14.59 10.29
N GLN A 211 3.59 -13.37 9.91
CA GLN A 211 2.88 -12.65 8.84
C GLN A 211 3.85 -11.74 8.07
N ASP A 212 3.43 -11.31 6.88
CA ASP A 212 4.22 -10.46 5.98
C ASP A 212 3.43 -9.18 5.64
N CYS A 213 3.94 -8.34 4.73
CA CYS A 213 3.25 -7.15 4.25
C CYS A 213 1.90 -7.47 3.60
N CYS A 214 0.94 -6.56 3.72
CA CYS A 214 -0.37 -6.61 3.06
C CYS A 214 -0.34 -6.44 1.54
N GLY A 215 0.80 -6.05 0.95
CA GLY A 215 0.91 -5.79 -0.49
C GLY A 215 0.44 -4.40 -0.93
N LEU A 216 -0.08 -3.57 -0.01
CA LEU A 216 -0.54 -2.21 -0.32
C LEU A 216 0.52 -1.36 -1.06
N PRO A 217 1.82 -1.34 -0.70
CA PRO A 217 2.80 -0.55 -1.44
C PRO A 217 2.96 -0.97 -2.90
N LEU A 218 2.81 -2.27 -3.21
CA LEU A 218 2.83 -2.78 -4.58
C LEU A 218 1.54 -2.39 -5.31
N GLN A 219 0.39 -2.58 -4.68
CA GLN A 219 -0.91 -2.23 -5.24
C GLN A 219 -1.01 -0.73 -5.57
N SER A 220 -0.62 0.14 -4.64
CA SER A 220 -0.59 1.59 -4.85
C SER A 220 0.40 1.99 -5.93
N ASN A 221 1.41 1.18 -6.26
CA ASN A 221 2.32 1.44 -7.40
C ASN A 221 1.81 0.83 -8.73
N GLY A 222 0.59 0.31 -8.79
CA GLY A 222 0.02 -0.36 -9.98
C GLY A 222 0.56 -1.78 -10.22
N SER A 223 1.32 -2.35 -9.27
CA SER A 223 1.90 -3.70 -9.39
C SER A 223 0.97 -4.75 -8.78
N PHE A 224 -0.15 -5.05 -9.43
CA PHE A 224 -1.20 -5.92 -8.90
C PHE A 224 -0.80 -7.39 -8.76
N ASP A 225 -0.13 -7.98 -9.76
CA ASP A 225 0.32 -9.39 -9.71
C ASP A 225 1.21 -9.72 -8.51
N PRO A 226 2.32 -8.99 -8.27
CA PRO A 226 3.11 -9.23 -7.08
C PRO A 226 2.33 -8.88 -5.81
N ALA A 227 1.45 -7.86 -5.80
CA ALA A 227 0.61 -7.56 -4.64
C ALA A 227 -0.30 -8.74 -4.27
N ARG A 228 -0.94 -9.38 -5.26
CA ARG A 228 -1.78 -10.57 -5.10
C ARG A 228 -1.02 -11.73 -4.44
N LYS A 229 0.26 -11.92 -4.77
CA LYS A 229 1.13 -12.91 -4.09
C LYS A 229 1.39 -12.58 -2.63
N TYR A 230 1.50 -11.31 -2.24
CA TYR A 230 1.60 -10.92 -0.82
C TYR A 230 0.28 -11.15 -0.08
N VAL A 231 -0.84 -10.70 -0.67
CA VAL A 231 -2.18 -10.86 -0.08
C VAL A 231 -2.53 -12.33 0.12
N ARG A 232 -2.32 -13.20 -0.89
CA ARG A 232 -2.59 -14.64 -0.78
C ARG A 232 -1.77 -15.31 0.33
N ARG A 233 -0.48 -14.96 0.47
CA ARG A 233 0.37 -15.48 1.56
C ARG A 233 -0.08 -14.98 2.93
N LEU A 234 -0.45 -13.71 3.04
CA LEU A 234 -0.98 -13.14 4.28
C LEU A 234 -2.30 -13.81 4.68
N ALA A 235 -3.23 -13.91 3.73
CA ALA A 235 -4.52 -14.56 3.92
C ALA A 235 -4.35 -16.04 4.33
N ALA A 236 -3.45 -16.77 3.68
CA ALA A 236 -3.15 -18.16 4.05
C ALA A 236 -2.63 -18.28 5.50
N SER A 237 -1.85 -17.30 5.98
CA SER A 237 -1.36 -17.28 7.36
C SER A 237 -2.44 -16.92 8.38
N LEU A 238 -3.32 -15.96 8.06
CA LEU A 238 -4.32 -15.44 9.00
C LEU A 238 -5.64 -16.23 8.98
N ALA A 239 -6.02 -16.83 7.86
CA ALA A 239 -7.29 -17.54 7.69
C ALA A 239 -7.53 -18.65 8.72
N PRO A 240 -6.54 -19.46 9.16
CA PRO A 240 -6.75 -20.45 10.22
C PRO A 240 -7.25 -19.84 11.53
N TYR A 241 -6.87 -18.60 11.85
CA TYR A 241 -7.31 -17.96 13.08
C TYR A 241 -8.73 -17.39 12.95
N ALA A 242 -9.03 -16.74 11.82
CA ALA A 242 -10.38 -16.26 11.52
C ALA A 242 -11.41 -17.41 11.48
N ARG A 243 -11.05 -18.56 10.90
CA ARG A 243 -11.91 -19.76 10.87
C ARG A 243 -12.17 -20.37 12.25
N ARG A 244 -11.29 -20.12 13.23
CA ARG A 244 -11.50 -20.50 14.64
C ARG A 244 -12.34 -19.46 15.41
N GLY A 245 -12.82 -18.41 14.75
CA GLY A 245 -13.60 -17.35 15.39
C GLY A 245 -12.77 -16.39 16.22
N HIS A 246 -11.44 -16.35 16.06
CA HIS A 246 -10.64 -15.31 16.69
C HIS A 246 -10.78 -14.01 15.89
N PRO A 247 -11.20 -12.91 16.55
CA PRO A 247 -11.25 -11.59 15.94
C PRO A 247 -9.85 -11.05 15.59
#